data_AF-F8N518-F1
#
_entry.id   AF-F8N518-F1
#
_cell.length_a   1.000
_cell.length_b   1.000
_cell.length_c   1.000
_cell.angle_alpha   90.00
_cell.angle_beta   90.00
_cell.angle_gamma   90.00
#
_symmetry.space_group_name_H-M   'P 1'
#
loop_
_entity.id
_entity.type
_entity.pdbx_description
1 polymer ?
#
loop_
_entity_poly.entity_id
_entity_poly.type
_entity_poly.pdbx_seq_one_letter_code
_entity_poly.pdbx_strand_id
1 'polypeptide(L)'
;MPKPAAPAKKDDNEPSPIIKATLQAAVIAGISNILAQAISAYKDGTPLVIDWVPVFQFFLFGVISTPPNFLWQELLETTFPSHHVSPTREAIASASASDEKALDREASLGTLVEPRLNKGNTFIKWLLDQTVGAAVNTLLFSMFMHGTQAAMQHRATSSFGASPDQSLWFLIDSFKRGNAIQYHSVNWNWVWEESKREFWGLLVASWKFWPFVSIVNFAVLKTVAARSLAGNLAGIAWGVYMSLFAAQ
;
A
#
# COMPACT_ATOMS: atom_id res chain seq x y z
N MET A 1 11.69 -7.63 -45.27
CA MET A 1 11.72 -7.27 -43.83
C MET A 1 10.34 -7.52 -43.25
N PRO A 2 10.17 -8.41 -42.26
CA PRO A 2 8.90 -8.61 -41.58
C PRO A 2 8.59 -7.38 -40.71
N LYS A 3 7.35 -6.90 -40.81
CA LYS A 3 6.81 -5.74 -40.09
C LYS A 3 6.86 -6.02 -38.57
N PRO A 4 7.31 -5.08 -37.72
CA PRO A 4 7.26 -5.26 -36.27
C PRO A 4 5.81 -5.51 -35.84
N ALA A 5 5.60 -6.52 -35.02
CA ALA A 5 4.30 -6.86 -34.46
C ALA A 5 3.74 -5.63 -33.74
N ALA A 6 2.51 -5.25 -34.09
CA ALA A 6 1.81 -4.17 -33.42
C ALA A 6 1.70 -4.51 -31.92
N PRO A 7 1.90 -3.53 -31.01
CA PRO A 7 1.72 -3.76 -29.59
C PRO A 7 0.32 -4.32 -29.34
N ALA A 8 0.23 -5.36 -28.52
CA ALA A 8 -1.03 -5.99 -28.15
C ALA A 8 -2.03 -4.90 -27.71
N LYS A 9 -3.21 -4.88 -28.35
CA LYS A 9 -4.32 -4.01 -27.95
C LYS A 9 -4.56 -4.24 -26.45
N LYS A 10 -4.38 -3.19 -25.66
CA LYS A 10 -4.75 -3.18 -24.24
C LYS A 10 -6.25 -3.51 -24.17
N ASP A 11 -6.60 -4.57 -23.45
CA ASP A 11 -7.98 -5.06 -23.38
C ASP A 11 -8.82 -4.00 -22.64
N ASP A 12 -9.79 -3.40 -23.32
CA ASP A 12 -10.56 -2.23 -22.84
C ASP A 12 -11.42 -2.55 -21.60
N ASN A 13 -11.53 -3.84 -21.23
CA ASN A 13 -12.28 -4.37 -20.09
C ASN A 13 -11.42 -4.71 -18.85
N GLU A 14 -10.09 -4.55 -18.90
CA GLU A 14 -9.25 -4.83 -17.73
C GLU A 14 -9.34 -3.66 -16.73
N PRO A 15 -9.77 -3.89 -15.47
CA PRO A 15 -9.88 -2.80 -14.51
C PRO A 15 -8.53 -2.13 -14.31
N SER A 16 -8.54 -0.78 -14.29
CA SER A 16 -7.34 0.03 -14.19
C SER A 16 -6.41 -0.45 -13.05
N PRO A 17 -5.08 -0.44 -13.24
CA PRO A 17 -4.13 -0.91 -12.21
C PRO A 17 -4.38 -0.30 -10.82
N ILE A 18 -4.81 0.96 -10.77
CA ILE A 18 -5.17 1.65 -9.53
C ILE A 18 -6.37 1.01 -8.83
N ILE A 19 -7.40 0.56 -9.57
CA ILE A 19 -8.59 -0.09 -9.02
C ILE A 19 -8.21 -1.45 -8.45
N LYS A 20 -7.40 -2.23 -9.20
CA LYS A 20 -6.92 -3.53 -8.74
C LYS A 20 -6.10 -3.40 -7.45
N ALA A 21 -5.16 -2.46 -7.41
CA ALA A 21 -4.34 -2.19 -6.23
C ALA A 21 -5.20 -1.74 -5.04
N THR A 22 -6.17 -0.87 -5.28
CA THR A 22 -7.08 -0.37 -4.24
C THR A 22 -7.93 -1.49 -3.65
N LEU A 23 -8.53 -2.34 -4.48
CA LEU A 23 -9.33 -3.47 -4.02
C LEU A 23 -8.47 -4.47 -3.22
N GLN A 24 -7.28 -4.79 -3.72
CA GLN A 24 -6.34 -5.68 -3.04
C GLN A 24 -5.92 -5.13 -1.69
N ALA A 25 -5.56 -3.84 -1.61
CA ALA A 25 -5.16 -3.19 -0.37
C ALA A 25 -6.31 -3.14 0.66
N ALA A 26 -7.53 -2.83 0.21
CA ALA A 26 -8.72 -2.80 1.06
C ALA A 26 -9.03 -4.19 1.65
N VAL A 27 -8.96 -5.24 0.83
CA VAL A 27 -9.15 -6.62 1.29
C VAL A 27 -8.04 -7.04 2.27
N ILE A 28 -6.79 -6.73 1.97
CA ILE A 28 -5.65 -6.99 2.88
C ILE A 28 -5.87 -6.28 4.22
N ALA A 29 -6.30 -5.02 4.22
CA ALA A 29 -6.55 -4.26 5.44
C ALA A 29 -7.67 -4.89 6.28
N GLY A 30 -8.78 -5.30 5.66
CA GLY A 30 -9.87 -6.01 6.35
C GLY A 30 -9.43 -7.35 6.95
N ILE A 31 -8.71 -8.18 6.18
CA ILE A 31 -8.16 -9.46 6.66
C ILE A 31 -7.19 -9.23 7.83
N SER A 32 -6.32 -8.24 7.71
CA SER A 32 -5.34 -7.89 8.75
C SER A 32 -6.02 -7.52 10.06
N ASN A 33 -7.14 -6.79 10.00
CA ASN A 33 -7.89 -6.44 11.18
C ASN A 33 -8.56 -7.66 11.83
N ILE A 34 -9.16 -8.56 11.05
CA ILE A 34 -9.71 -9.83 11.58
C ILE A 34 -8.61 -10.65 12.26
N LEU A 35 -7.42 -10.75 11.67
CA LEU A 35 -6.28 -11.44 12.26
C LEU A 35 -5.81 -10.77 13.56
N ALA A 36 -5.79 -9.43 13.61
CA ALA A 36 -5.47 -8.71 14.84
C ALA A 36 -6.46 -9.02 15.96
N GLN A 37 -7.77 -9.03 15.66
CA GLN A 37 -8.81 -9.40 16.64
C GLN A 37 -8.66 -10.85 17.11
N ALA A 38 -8.33 -11.79 16.21
CA ALA A 38 -8.05 -13.17 16.56
C ALA A 38 -6.82 -13.32 17.47
N ILE A 39 -5.76 -12.54 17.23
CA ILE A 39 -4.58 -12.49 18.08
C ILE A 39 -4.93 -11.94 19.47
N SER A 40 -5.71 -10.87 19.55
CA SER A 40 -6.16 -10.32 20.84
C SER A 40 -7.01 -11.32 21.61
N ALA A 41 -8.02 -11.93 20.98
CA ALA A 41 -8.87 -12.94 21.61
C ALA A 41 -8.07 -14.14 22.12
N TYR A 42 -7.06 -14.59 21.37
CA TYR A 42 -6.15 -15.65 21.80
C TYR A 42 -5.30 -15.25 23.01
N LYS A 43 -4.76 -14.01 23.03
CA LYS A 43 -3.95 -13.50 24.15
C LYS A 43 -4.77 -13.33 25.43
N ASP A 44 -6.01 -12.88 25.29
CA ASP A 44 -6.89 -12.56 26.42
C ASP A 44 -7.71 -13.77 26.90
N GLY A 45 -7.63 -14.91 26.19
CA GLY A 45 -8.36 -16.14 26.53
C GLY A 45 -9.87 -16.03 26.34
N THR A 46 -10.33 -15.10 25.50
CA THR A 46 -11.76 -14.84 25.24
C THR A 46 -12.22 -15.51 23.94
N PRO A 47 -13.52 -15.81 23.79
CA PRO A 47 -14.07 -16.25 22.51
C PRO A 47 -13.82 -15.22 21.41
N LEU A 48 -13.46 -15.69 20.21
CA LEU A 48 -13.32 -14.84 19.05
C LEU A 48 -14.70 -14.36 18.58
N VAL A 49 -15.00 -13.09 18.84
CA VAL A 49 -16.16 -12.38 18.30
C VAL A 49 -15.64 -11.25 17.42
N ILE A 50 -15.94 -11.31 16.13
CA ILE A 50 -15.45 -10.32 15.16
C ILE A 50 -16.28 -9.04 15.29
N ASP A 51 -15.60 -7.96 15.68
CA ASP A 51 -16.12 -6.61 15.55
C ASP A 51 -15.92 -6.11 14.11
N TRP A 52 -17.02 -6.01 13.38
CA TRP A 52 -17.04 -5.55 11.99
C TRP A 52 -16.79 -4.05 11.82
N VAL A 53 -16.91 -3.24 12.88
CA VAL A 53 -16.68 -1.79 12.76
C VAL A 53 -15.20 -1.48 12.48
N PRO A 54 -14.23 -1.97 13.26
CA PRO A 54 -12.81 -1.84 12.91
C PRO A 54 -12.47 -2.47 11.56
N VAL A 55 -13.05 -3.62 11.21
CA VAL A 55 -12.85 -4.24 9.88
C VAL A 55 -13.26 -3.29 8.76
N PHE A 56 -14.43 -2.67 8.90
CA PHE A 56 -14.93 -1.66 7.95
C PHE A 56 -14.03 -0.42 7.91
N GLN A 57 -13.55 0.08 9.05
CA GLN A 57 -12.65 1.25 9.11
C GLN A 57 -11.34 1.00 8.35
N PHE A 58 -10.71 -0.16 8.57
CA PHE A 58 -9.48 -0.54 7.88
C PHE A 58 -9.71 -0.81 6.39
N PHE A 59 -10.84 -1.45 6.04
CA PHE A 59 -11.23 -1.60 4.64
C PHE A 59 -11.38 -0.23 3.96
N LEU A 60 -12.09 0.70 4.59
CA LEU A 60 -12.29 2.07 4.08
C LEU A 60 -10.96 2.83 3.97
N PHE A 61 -10.07 2.68 4.95
CA PHE A 61 -8.71 3.22 4.86
C PHE A 61 -7.98 2.71 3.62
N GLY A 62 -8.03 1.40 3.33
CA GLY A 62 -7.43 0.83 2.13
C GLY A 62 -8.01 1.41 0.83
N VAL A 63 -9.34 1.62 0.79
CA VAL A 63 -10.00 2.25 -0.37
C VAL A 63 -9.54 3.69 -0.58
N ILE A 64 -9.41 4.48 0.49
CA ILE A 64 -9.13 5.91 0.42
C ILE A 64 -7.64 6.21 0.28
N SER A 65 -6.78 5.46 0.97
CA SER A 65 -5.33 5.74 1.03
C SER A 65 -4.56 5.22 -0.18
N THR A 66 -5.05 4.16 -0.84
CA THR A 66 -4.32 3.53 -1.95
C THR A 66 -4.21 4.42 -3.19
N PRO A 67 -5.26 5.10 -3.66
CA PRO A 67 -5.15 5.96 -4.85
C PRO A 67 -4.15 7.11 -4.69
N PRO A 68 -4.16 7.90 -3.59
CA PRO A 68 -3.13 8.93 -3.37
C PRO A 68 -1.71 8.35 -3.31
N ASN A 69 -1.53 7.20 -2.66
CA ASN A 69 -0.24 6.52 -2.61
C ASN A 69 0.23 6.09 -4.01
N PHE A 70 -0.68 5.60 -4.85
CA PHE A 70 -0.37 5.23 -6.24
C PHE A 70 0.07 6.46 -7.05
N LEU A 71 -0.66 7.57 -6.93
CA LEU A 71 -0.33 8.83 -7.59
C LEU A 71 1.00 9.42 -7.10
N TRP A 72 1.32 9.28 -5.80
CA TRP A 72 2.62 9.68 -5.25
C TRP A 72 3.77 8.88 -5.88
N GLN A 73 3.62 7.56 -6.00
CA GLN A 73 4.62 6.71 -6.67
C GLN A 73 4.77 7.07 -8.16
N GLU A 74 3.66 7.37 -8.85
CA GLU A 74 3.68 7.81 -10.24
C GLU A 74 4.35 9.19 -10.40
N LEU A 75 4.09 10.14 -9.51
CA LEU A 75 4.73 11.45 -9.48
C LEU A 75 6.25 11.31 -9.28
N LEU A 76 6.67 10.46 -8.36
CA LEU A 76 8.09 10.17 -8.16
C LEU A 76 8.71 9.54 -9.41
N GLU A 77 8.03 8.58 -10.05
CA GLU A 77 8.53 7.91 -11.24
C GLU A 77 8.67 8.84 -12.44
N THR A 78 7.70 9.73 -12.65
CA THR A 78 7.71 10.73 -13.72
C THR A 78 8.73 11.83 -13.50
N THR A 79 8.90 12.29 -12.25
CA THR A 79 9.84 13.37 -11.90
C THR A 79 11.30 12.89 -11.89
N PHE A 80 11.55 11.67 -11.39
CA PHE A 80 12.90 11.13 -11.22
C PHE A 80 13.06 9.74 -11.87
N PRO A 81 12.95 9.54 -13.18
CA PRO A 81 12.91 8.21 -13.81
C PRO A 81 13.97 7.24 -13.27
N SER A 82 13.53 6.08 -12.79
CA SER A 82 14.42 5.08 -12.17
C SER A 82 15.28 4.40 -13.23
N HIS A 83 14.75 4.25 -14.44
CA HIS A 83 15.41 3.54 -15.52
C HIS A 83 15.64 4.48 -16.70
N HIS A 84 16.81 4.34 -17.33
CA HIS A 84 17.11 4.94 -18.62
C HIS A 84 17.63 3.85 -19.55
N VAL A 85 17.35 4.00 -20.84
CA VAL A 85 17.81 3.06 -21.86
C VAL A 85 19.29 3.33 -22.11
N SER A 86 20.14 2.34 -21.86
CA SER A 86 21.58 2.40 -22.12
C SER A 86 22.01 1.28 -23.06
N PRO A 87 23.01 1.50 -23.95
CA PRO A 87 23.55 0.42 -24.75
C PRO A 87 24.11 -0.72 -23.88
N THR A 88 23.84 -1.96 -24.28
CA THR A 88 24.33 -3.16 -23.60
C THR A 88 25.85 -3.24 -23.70
N ARG A 89 26.52 -3.90 -22.73
CA ARG A 89 27.98 -4.07 -22.77
C ARG A 89 28.47 -4.76 -24.03
N GLU A 90 27.71 -5.74 -24.53
CA GLU A 90 27.98 -6.38 -25.83
C GLU A 90 27.85 -5.37 -26.97
N ALA A 91 26.77 -4.59 -27.03
CA ALA A 91 26.59 -3.56 -28.04
C ALA A 91 27.69 -2.48 -28.02
N ILE A 92 28.16 -2.09 -26.84
CA ILE A 92 29.30 -1.17 -26.69
C ILE A 92 30.58 -1.82 -27.21
N ALA A 93 30.83 -3.09 -26.89
CA ALA A 93 32.02 -3.82 -27.34
C ALA A 93 32.01 -4.04 -28.86
N SER A 94 30.88 -4.47 -29.41
CA SER A 94 30.64 -4.65 -30.85
C SER A 94 30.77 -3.33 -31.61
N ALA A 95 30.23 -2.23 -31.08
CA ALA A 95 30.40 -0.88 -31.64
C ALA A 95 31.86 -0.40 -31.57
N SER A 96 32.55 -0.66 -30.45
CA SER A 96 33.96 -0.30 -30.26
C SER A 96 34.90 -1.08 -31.19
N ALA A 97 34.50 -2.29 -31.58
CA ALA A 97 35.21 -3.14 -32.53
C ALA A 97 34.79 -2.90 -34.00
N SER A 98 33.85 -1.99 -34.25
CA SER A 98 33.24 -1.76 -35.58
C SER A 98 32.70 -3.03 -36.24
N ASP A 99 32.20 -3.98 -35.45
CA ASP A 99 31.61 -5.23 -35.95
C ASP A 99 30.11 -5.03 -36.25
N GLU A 100 29.82 -4.52 -37.45
CA GLU A 100 28.45 -4.26 -37.91
C GLU A 100 27.57 -5.51 -37.94
N LYS A 101 28.14 -6.70 -38.18
CA LYS A 101 27.38 -7.96 -38.19
C LYS A 101 26.95 -8.39 -36.79
N ALA A 102 27.80 -8.17 -35.79
CA ALA A 102 27.44 -8.41 -34.39
C ALA A 102 26.35 -7.43 -33.92
N LEU A 103 26.47 -6.15 -34.29
CA LEU A 103 25.48 -5.12 -33.98
C LEU A 103 24.11 -5.42 -34.61
N ASP A 104 24.06 -5.80 -35.89
CA ASP A 104 22.83 -6.18 -36.58
C ASP A 104 22.18 -7.43 -35.96
N ARG A 105 23.00 -8.38 -35.49
CA ARG A 105 22.51 -9.56 -34.77
C ARG A 105 21.90 -9.17 -33.43
N GLU A 106 22.57 -8.33 -32.65
CA GLU A 106 22.05 -7.84 -31.36
C GLU A 106 20.79 -6.97 -31.55
N ALA A 107 20.72 -6.20 -32.64
CA ALA A 107 19.52 -5.45 -33.05
C ALA A 107 18.34 -6.39 -33.32
N SER A 108 18.59 -7.46 -34.08
CA SER A 108 17.56 -8.44 -34.43
C SER A 108 17.03 -9.22 -33.21
N LEU A 109 17.88 -9.38 -32.18
CA LEU A 109 17.54 -10.05 -30.92
C LEU A 109 16.92 -9.07 -29.89
N GLY A 110 16.90 -7.77 -30.18
CA GLY A 110 16.43 -6.74 -29.26
C GLY A 110 17.34 -6.54 -28.04
N THR A 111 18.60 -6.96 -28.10
CA THR A 111 19.56 -6.93 -26.99
C THR A 111 20.49 -5.72 -27.02
N LEU A 112 20.30 -4.79 -27.97
CA LEU A 112 21.15 -3.59 -28.11
C LEU A 112 21.15 -2.69 -26.88
N VAL A 113 20.04 -2.67 -26.15
CA VAL A 113 19.83 -1.75 -25.03
C VAL A 113 19.31 -2.46 -23.80
N GLU A 114 19.83 -2.08 -22.64
CA GLU A 114 19.40 -2.52 -21.34
C GLU A 114 18.84 -1.34 -20.52
N PRO A 115 17.73 -1.52 -19.78
CA PRO A 115 17.28 -0.54 -18.80
C PRO A 115 18.30 -0.48 -17.66
N ARG A 116 19.04 0.62 -17.54
CA ARG A 116 19.94 0.85 -16.40
C ARG A 116 19.29 1.70 -15.33
N LEU A 117 19.51 1.29 -14.09
CA LEU A 117 19.07 2.02 -12.90
C LEU A 117 19.87 3.31 -12.77
N ASN A 118 19.18 4.45 -12.72
CA ASN A 118 19.78 5.72 -12.33
C ASN A 118 19.88 5.78 -10.81
N LYS A 119 21.05 5.43 -10.27
CA LYS A 119 21.31 5.38 -8.83
C LYS A 119 20.98 6.69 -8.09
N GLY A 120 21.25 7.83 -8.72
CA GLY A 120 20.97 9.15 -8.13
C GLY A 120 19.47 9.40 -8.00
N ASN A 121 18.72 9.19 -9.09
CA ASN A 121 17.27 9.32 -9.08
C ASN A 121 16.61 8.33 -8.11
N THR A 122 17.08 7.07 -8.10
CA THR A 122 16.59 6.05 -7.17
C THR A 122 16.84 6.44 -5.72
N PHE A 123 18.00 7.02 -5.40
CA PHE A 123 18.29 7.52 -4.06
C PHE A 123 17.38 8.69 -3.67
N ILE A 124 17.16 9.66 -4.57
CA ILE A 124 16.26 10.79 -4.33
C ILE A 124 14.83 10.30 -4.06
N LYS A 125 14.33 9.37 -4.87
CA LYS A 125 13.02 8.75 -4.67
C LYS A 125 12.92 8.08 -3.31
N TRP A 126 13.90 7.25 -2.98
CA TRP A 126 13.96 6.57 -1.69
C TRP A 126 13.96 7.57 -0.53
N LEU A 127 14.75 8.64 -0.62
CA LEU A 127 14.80 9.67 0.41
C LEU A 127 13.46 10.40 0.57
N LEU A 128 12.83 10.81 -0.54
CA LEU A 128 11.52 11.48 -0.53
C LEU A 128 10.41 10.57 0.02
N ASP A 129 10.43 9.30 -0.36
CA ASP A 129 9.47 8.30 0.09
C ASP A 129 9.61 8.03 1.59
N GLN A 130 10.83 7.85 2.08
CA GLN A 130 11.09 7.60 3.51
C GLN A 130 10.93 8.83 4.41
N THR A 131 10.93 10.05 3.83
CA THR A 131 10.76 11.30 4.58
C THR A 131 9.35 11.87 4.40
N VAL A 132 9.10 12.58 3.31
CA VAL A 132 7.84 13.25 3.01
C VAL A 132 6.71 12.23 2.86
N GLY A 133 6.91 11.18 2.07
CA GLY A 133 5.91 10.15 1.84
C GLY A 133 5.50 9.46 3.14
N ALA A 134 6.47 8.96 3.90
CA ALA A 134 6.24 8.27 5.17
C ALA A 134 5.61 9.19 6.22
N ALA A 135 6.06 10.44 6.35
CA ALA A 135 5.50 11.40 7.28
C ALA A 135 4.03 11.72 6.95
N VAL A 136 3.74 12.06 5.70
CA VAL A 136 2.37 12.37 5.27
C VAL A 136 1.47 11.15 5.42
N ASN A 137 1.90 9.97 5.00
CA ASN A 137 1.11 8.73 5.12
C ASN A 137 0.84 8.37 6.59
N THR A 138 1.84 8.51 7.47
CA THR A 138 1.69 8.27 8.91
C THR A 138 0.66 9.22 9.53
N LEU A 139 0.76 10.51 9.22
CA LEU A 139 -0.17 11.51 9.73
C LEU A 139 -1.60 11.27 9.20
N LEU A 140 -1.74 10.99 7.90
CA LEU A 140 -3.04 10.73 7.29
C LEU A 140 -3.69 9.44 7.81
N PHE A 141 -2.91 8.37 8.00
CA PHE A 141 -3.40 7.16 8.65
C PHE A 141 -3.98 7.47 10.02
N SER A 142 -3.19 8.14 10.86
CA SER A 142 -3.58 8.45 12.22
C SER A 142 -4.83 9.31 12.28
N MET A 143 -4.85 10.43 11.54
CA MET A 143 -5.99 11.33 11.48
C MET A 143 -7.25 10.62 10.97
N PHE A 144 -7.10 9.77 9.95
CA PHE A 144 -8.20 9.00 9.41
C PHE A 144 -8.75 8.01 10.42
N MET A 145 -7.88 7.25 11.10
CA MET A 145 -8.30 6.24 12.07
C MET A 145 -9.00 6.87 13.26
N HIS A 146 -8.37 7.84 13.92
CA HIS A 146 -8.97 8.55 15.06
C HIS A 146 -10.25 9.28 14.67
N GLY A 147 -10.25 9.94 13.51
CA GLY A 147 -11.43 10.65 12.99
C GLY A 147 -12.60 9.70 12.69
N THR A 148 -12.34 8.57 12.05
CA THR A 148 -13.38 7.59 11.71
C THR A 148 -13.88 6.84 12.96
N GLN A 149 -12.99 6.51 13.88
CA GLN A 149 -13.37 5.93 15.17
C GLN A 149 -14.27 6.89 15.95
N ALA A 150 -13.87 8.16 16.10
CA ALA A 150 -14.67 9.19 16.74
C ALA A 150 -16.03 9.37 16.06
N ALA A 151 -16.07 9.41 14.72
CA ALA A 151 -17.30 9.55 13.95
C ALA A 151 -18.28 8.37 14.13
N MET A 152 -17.77 7.20 14.54
CA MET A 152 -18.55 5.97 14.74
C MET A 152 -18.80 5.65 16.24
N GLN A 153 -18.35 6.51 17.18
CA GLN A 153 -18.57 6.30 18.62
C GLN A 153 -20.04 6.27 19.02
N HIS A 154 -20.93 6.90 18.25
CA HIS A 154 -22.38 6.87 18.46
C HIS A 154 -22.97 5.45 18.42
N ARG A 155 -22.24 4.46 17.92
CA ARG A 155 -22.54 3.03 18.08
C ARG A 155 -22.85 2.67 19.53
N ALA A 156 -22.08 3.19 20.49
CA ALA A 156 -22.25 2.85 21.90
C ALA A 156 -23.65 3.21 22.43
N THR A 157 -24.29 4.22 21.82
CA THR A 157 -25.64 4.68 22.14
C THR A 157 -26.71 4.15 21.19
N SER A 158 -26.35 3.31 20.22
CA SER A 158 -27.28 2.72 19.26
C SER A 158 -28.13 1.61 19.87
N SER A 159 -29.22 1.24 19.20
CA SER A 159 -30.07 0.11 19.61
C SER A 159 -29.33 -1.23 19.64
N PHE A 160 -28.16 -1.32 19.01
CA PHE A 160 -27.28 -2.49 18.95
C PHE A 160 -26.13 -2.42 19.98
N GLY A 161 -26.04 -1.35 20.77
CA GLY A 161 -25.00 -1.16 21.77
C GLY A 161 -23.56 -1.20 21.23
N ALA A 162 -22.60 -1.33 22.16
CA ALA A 162 -21.17 -1.35 21.88
C ALA A 162 -20.60 -2.76 21.67
N SER A 163 -21.42 -3.81 21.77
CA SER A 163 -20.90 -5.18 21.81
C SER A 163 -20.43 -5.65 20.42
N PRO A 164 -19.31 -6.41 20.32
CA PRO A 164 -18.80 -6.89 19.04
C PRO A 164 -19.78 -7.76 18.25
N ASP A 165 -20.62 -8.56 18.92
CA ASP A 165 -21.59 -9.47 18.30
C ASP A 165 -22.68 -8.74 17.49
N GLN A 166 -22.97 -7.48 17.84
CA GLN A 166 -24.00 -6.68 17.18
C GLN A 166 -23.43 -5.66 16.18
N SER A 167 -22.10 -5.61 16.03
CA SER A 167 -21.41 -4.62 15.19
C SER A 167 -21.86 -4.66 13.72
N LEU A 168 -22.14 -5.85 13.19
CA LEU A 168 -22.61 -6.02 11.81
C LEU A 168 -23.99 -5.41 11.62
N TRP A 169 -24.89 -5.62 12.58
CA TRP A 169 -26.23 -5.07 12.54
C TRP A 169 -26.23 -3.55 12.69
N PHE A 170 -25.37 -3.03 13.57
CA PHE A 170 -25.10 -1.61 13.66
C PHE A 170 -24.68 -1.03 12.29
N LEU A 171 -23.73 -1.65 11.60
CA LEU A 171 -23.31 -1.17 10.27
C LEU A 171 -24.46 -1.19 9.27
N ILE A 172 -25.19 -2.31 9.15
CA ILE A 172 -26.29 -2.45 8.21
C ILE A 172 -27.38 -1.39 8.45
N ASP A 173 -27.82 -1.22 9.70
CA ASP A 173 -28.83 -0.22 10.06
C ASP A 173 -28.32 1.20 9.82
N SER A 174 -27.09 1.49 10.22
CA SER A 174 -26.54 2.84 10.09
C SER A 174 -26.29 3.26 8.63
N PHE A 175 -25.95 2.30 7.76
CA PHE A 175 -25.89 2.56 6.32
C PHE A 175 -27.26 2.81 5.72
N LYS A 176 -28.28 2.05 6.13
CA LYS A 176 -29.68 2.27 5.67
C LYS A 176 -30.21 3.64 6.10
N ARG A 177 -29.82 4.11 7.30
CA ARG A 177 -30.21 5.42 7.83
C ARG A 177 -29.32 6.57 7.33
N GLY A 178 -28.21 6.26 6.67
CA GLY A 178 -27.24 7.26 6.21
C GLY A 178 -26.44 7.92 7.33
N ASN A 179 -26.35 7.31 8.51
CA ASN A 179 -25.68 7.87 9.69
C ASN A 179 -24.47 7.03 10.16
N ALA A 180 -23.98 6.10 9.32
CA ALA A 180 -22.86 5.21 9.64
C ALA A 180 -21.59 5.94 10.09
N ILE A 181 -21.27 7.10 9.50
CA ILE A 181 -20.10 7.89 9.87
C ILE A 181 -20.53 9.35 10.09
N GLN A 182 -20.48 9.82 11.33
CA GLN A 182 -20.94 11.16 11.72
C GLN A 182 -19.76 12.09 11.97
N TYR A 183 -19.15 12.64 10.90
CA TYR A 183 -17.99 13.54 11.06
C TYR A 183 -18.29 14.87 11.74
N HIS A 184 -19.56 15.30 11.77
CA HIS A 184 -19.96 16.56 12.40
C HIS A 184 -19.80 16.55 13.94
N SER A 185 -19.76 15.36 14.56
CA SER A 185 -19.59 15.20 16.01
C SER A 185 -18.13 14.96 16.41
N VAL A 186 -17.21 14.92 15.44
CA VAL A 186 -15.79 14.66 15.70
C VAL A 186 -15.12 15.91 16.22
N ASN A 187 -14.45 15.79 17.36
CA ASN A 187 -13.53 16.81 17.86
C ASN A 187 -12.20 16.71 17.11
N TRP A 188 -12.06 17.47 16.03
CA TRP A 188 -10.84 17.48 15.20
C TRP A 188 -9.58 17.95 15.94
N ASN A 189 -9.73 18.77 16.99
CA ASN A 189 -8.59 19.15 17.82
C ASN A 189 -8.06 17.94 18.59
N TRP A 190 -8.95 17.11 19.14
CA TRP A 190 -8.55 15.86 19.81
C TRP A 190 -7.88 14.89 18.82
N VAL A 191 -8.47 14.70 17.64
CA VAL A 191 -7.87 13.87 16.56
C VAL A 191 -6.46 14.36 16.23
N TRP A 192 -6.28 15.67 16.07
CA TRP A 192 -4.97 16.26 15.75
C TRP A 192 -3.93 16.06 16.87
N GLU A 193 -4.31 16.30 18.13
CA GLU A 193 -3.41 16.10 19.27
C GLU A 193 -2.98 14.64 19.41
N GLU A 194 -3.93 13.71 19.26
CA GLU A 194 -3.65 12.28 19.32
C GLU A 194 -2.73 11.84 18.17
N SER A 195 -3.00 12.32 16.95
CA SER A 195 -2.15 12.05 15.79
C SER A 195 -0.71 12.53 15.96
N LYS A 196 -0.50 13.71 16.55
CA LYS A 196 0.85 14.20 16.87
C LYS A 196 1.54 13.33 17.91
N ARG A 197 0.80 12.82 18.89
CA ARG A 197 1.34 11.99 19.99
C ARG A 197 1.93 10.68 19.46
N GLU A 198 1.22 10.02 18.54
CA GLU A 198 1.65 8.74 17.98
C GLU A 198 2.55 8.85 16.75
N PHE A 199 2.61 10.03 16.11
CA PHE A 199 3.32 10.26 14.85
C PHE A 199 4.72 9.65 14.82
N TRP A 200 5.56 10.00 15.79
CA TRP A 200 6.95 9.52 15.81
C TRP A 200 7.06 8.02 16.10
N GLY A 201 6.15 7.48 16.91
CA GLY A 201 6.09 6.05 17.19
C GLY A 201 5.80 5.24 15.92
N LEU A 202 4.77 5.66 15.17
CA LEU A 202 4.37 5.03 13.91
C LEU A 202 5.41 5.20 12.80
N LEU A 203 6.02 6.38 12.71
CA LEU A 203 7.06 6.66 11.71
C LEU A 203 8.31 5.80 11.94
N VAL A 204 8.79 5.71 13.19
CA VAL A 204 9.93 4.85 13.53
C VAL A 204 9.58 3.37 13.35
N ALA A 205 8.35 2.95 13.65
CA ALA A 205 7.91 1.57 13.37
C ALA A 205 7.98 1.26 11.87
N SER A 206 7.55 2.20 11.02
CA SER A 206 7.64 2.08 9.56
C SER A 206 9.10 1.96 9.09
N TRP A 207 10.01 2.79 9.61
CA TRP A 207 11.43 2.71 9.28
C TRP A 207 12.12 1.44 9.77
N LYS A 208 11.58 0.76 10.78
CA LYS A 208 12.07 -0.56 11.20
C LYS A 208 11.54 -1.69 10.33
N PHE A 209 10.30 -1.58 9.90
CA PHE A 209 9.60 -2.64 9.19
C PHE A 209 9.92 -2.67 7.69
N TRP A 210 9.70 -1.55 7.00
CA TRP A 210 9.73 -1.52 5.54
C TRP A 210 11.12 -1.75 4.93
N PRO A 211 12.23 -1.19 5.46
CA PRO A 211 13.56 -1.50 4.92
C PRO A 211 13.92 -2.98 4.98
N PHE A 212 13.52 -3.69 6.05
CA PHE A 212 13.73 -5.14 6.14
C PHE A 212 12.95 -5.90 5.06
N VAL A 213 11.67 -5.55 4.87
CA VAL A 213 10.83 -6.14 3.82
C VAL A 213 11.44 -5.89 2.45
N SER A 214 11.91 -4.66 2.17
CA SER A 214 12.57 -4.31 0.91
C SER A 214 13.82 -5.15 0.66
N ILE A 215 14.66 -5.35 1.68
CA ILE A 215 15.87 -6.18 1.57
C ILE A 215 15.49 -7.62 1.21
N VAL A 216 14.54 -8.23 1.92
CA VAL A 216 14.10 -9.60 1.60
C VAL A 216 13.54 -9.66 0.17
N ASN A 217 12.73 -8.69 -0.21
CA ASN A 217 12.07 -8.65 -1.51
C ASN A 217 13.06 -8.53 -2.68
N PHE A 218 14.08 -7.69 -2.54
CA PHE A 218 15.02 -7.40 -3.63
C PHE A 218 16.31 -8.22 -3.60
N ALA A 219 16.79 -8.63 -2.43
CA ALA A 219 18.03 -9.40 -2.30
C ALA A 219 17.82 -10.92 -2.29
N VAL A 220 16.71 -11.41 -1.73
CA VAL A 220 16.48 -12.87 -1.53
C VAL A 220 15.58 -13.44 -2.63
N LEU A 221 14.50 -12.73 -2.98
CA LEU A 221 13.50 -13.24 -3.90
C LEU A 221 13.84 -12.93 -5.36
N LYS A 222 13.98 -13.98 -6.17
CA LYS A 222 14.39 -13.88 -7.58
C LYS A 222 13.21 -13.77 -8.55
N THR A 223 12.03 -14.26 -8.20
CA THR A 223 10.86 -14.28 -9.09
C THR A 223 9.87 -13.17 -8.75
N VAL A 224 9.22 -12.62 -9.77
CA VAL A 224 8.20 -11.56 -9.60
C VAL A 224 7.02 -12.05 -8.74
N ALA A 225 6.59 -13.30 -8.94
CA ALA A 225 5.51 -13.89 -8.16
C ALA A 225 5.85 -14.00 -6.67
N ALA A 226 7.07 -14.44 -6.33
CA ALA A 226 7.50 -14.53 -4.93
C ALA A 226 7.59 -13.13 -4.29
N ARG A 227 8.07 -12.13 -5.04
CA ARG A 227 8.13 -10.74 -4.58
C ARG A 227 6.74 -10.16 -4.28
N SER A 228 5.79 -10.40 -5.17
CA SER A 228 4.40 -9.98 -4.99
C SER A 228 3.78 -10.64 -3.74
N LEU A 229 3.99 -11.95 -3.57
CA LEU A 229 3.52 -12.67 -2.39
C LEU A 229 4.14 -12.12 -1.09
N ALA A 230 5.45 -11.90 -1.06
CA ALA A 230 6.13 -11.35 0.10
C ALA A 230 5.65 -9.94 0.45
N GLY A 231 5.42 -9.09 -0.56
CA GLY A 231 4.81 -7.77 -0.39
C GLY A 231 3.41 -7.86 0.24
N ASN A 232 2.58 -8.78 -0.22
CA ASN A 232 1.23 -8.99 0.35
C ASN A 232 1.29 -9.49 1.79
N LEU A 233 2.17 -10.45 2.10
CA LEU A 233 2.35 -10.95 3.46
C LEU A 233 2.90 -9.88 4.41
N ALA A 234 3.85 -9.07 3.95
CA ALA A 234 4.34 -7.92 4.68
C ALA A 234 3.23 -6.88 4.91
N GLY A 235 2.39 -6.64 3.90
CA GLY A 235 1.19 -5.81 4.01
C GLY A 235 0.22 -6.32 5.07
N ILE A 236 -0.01 -7.63 5.14
CA ILE A 236 -0.83 -8.25 6.20
C ILE A 236 -0.18 -8.06 7.57
N ALA A 237 1.11 -8.35 7.72
CA ALA A 237 1.81 -8.20 8.98
C ALA A 237 1.80 -6.75 9.50
N TRP A 238 2.04 -5.78 8.60
CA TRP A 238 1.90 -4.35 8.91
C TRP A 238 0.47 -3.99 9.28
N GLY A 239 -0.52 -4.45 8.50
CA GLY A 239 -1.93 -4.20 8.78
C GLY A 239 -2.38 -4.74 10.15
N VAL A 240 -1.85 -5.91 10.56
CA VAL A 240 -2.10 -6.48 11.90
C VAL A 240 -1.50 -5.57 12.97
N TYR A 241 -0.26 -5.13 12.80
CA TYR A 241 0.37 -4.17 13.72
C TYR A 241 -0.47 -2.89 13.85
N MET A 242 -0.88 -2.29 12.73
CA MET A 242 -1.69 -1.07 12.71
C MET A 242 -3.06 -1.28 13.33
N SER A 243 -3.68 -2.45 13.14
CA SER A 243 -4.96 -2.81 13.76
C SER A 243 -4.85 -2.98 15.27
N LEU A 244 -3.78 -3.61 15.75
CA LEU A 244 -3.50 -3.73 17.18
C LEU A 244 -3.11 -2.39 17.81
N PHE A 245 -2.45 -1.52 17.05
CA PHE A 245 -2.09 -0.18 17.47
C PHE A 245 -3.33 0.70 17.63
N ALA A 246 -4.22 0.72 16.63
CA ALA A 246 -5.44 1.52 16.63
C ALA A 246 -6.53 1.01 17.60
N ALA A 247 -6.35 -0.17 18.19
CA ALA A 247 -7.28 -0.76 19.16
C ALA A 247 -6.93 -0.41 20.62
N GLN A 248 -5.81 0.26 20.86
CA GLN A 248 -5.36 0.73 22.19
C GLN A 248 -6.01 2.08 22.53
#